data_AF-A0A958G017-F1
#
_entry.id   AF-A0A958G017-F1
#
_cell.length_a   1.000
_cell.length_b   1.000
_cell.length_c   1.000
_cell.angle_alpha   90.00
_cell.angle_beta   90.00
_cell.angle_gamma   90.00
#
_symmetry.space_group_name_H-M   'P 1'
#
loop_
_entity.id
_entity.type
_entity.pdbx_description
1 polymer ?
#
loop_
_entity_poly.entity_id
_entity_poly.type
_entity_poly.pdbx_seq_one_letter_code
_entity_poly.pdbx_strand_id
1 'polypeptide(L)'
;MSSILPLDADFFNNPYPTYHSLREHHPVVWDSELRRWLVFRYDDVVRVLKDTSTFSSVRSDLVLPVHSQMGFDRVSRHIGLWMVSNDGSEHSRLRSIIENRFSPQTVRKILPRIEERARGLQKSILLKVCADFVAEYSFLLPAQVITELL
;
A
#
# COMPACT_ATOMS: atom_id res chain seq x y z
N MET A 1 -16.60 -7.57 -21.72
CA MET A 1 -15.14 -7.76 -21.91
C MET A 1 -14.56 -7.86 -20.51
N SER A 2 -13.82 -8.94 -20.23
CA SER A 2 -13.20 -9.18 -18.92
C SER A 2 -12.07 -8.18 -18.65
N SER A 3 -11.77 -7.95 -17.38
CA SER A 3 -10.61 -7.17 -16.91
C SER A 3 -9.34 -7.56 -17.68
N ILE A 4 -8.52 -6.57 -18.01
CA ILE A 4 -7.22 -6.80 -18.68
C ILE A 4 -6.21 -7.46 -17.75
N LEU A 5 -6.43 -7.32 -16.44
CA LEU A 5 -5.73 -8.09 -15.42
C LEU A 5 -6.54 -9.37 -15.15
N PRO A 6 -5.96 -10.58 -15.34
CA PRO A 6 -6.69 -11.83 -15.14
C PRO A 6 -7.09 -12.08 -13.66
N LEU A 7 -6.38 -11.47 -12.70
CA LEU A 7 -6.67 -11.51 -11.25
C LEU A 7 -6.95 -12.92 -10.70
N ASP A 8 -6.37 -13.94 -11.31
CA ASP A 8 -6.46 -15.35 -10.91
C ASP A 8 -5.23 -15.76 -10.08
N ALA A 9 -5.21 -17.00 -9.60
CA ALA A 9 -4.13 -17.51 -8.77
C ALA A 9 -2.77 -17.48 -9.50
N ASP A 10 -2.75 -17.76 -10.80
CA ASP A 10 -1.53 -17.77 -11.60
C ASP A 10 -0.95 -16.36 -11.73
N PHE A 11 -1.81 -15.35 -11.91
CA PHE A 11 -1.41 -13.95 -11.87
C PHE A 11 -0.84 -13.55 -10.50
N PHE A 12 -1.49 -13.92 -9.40
CA PHE A 12 -0.99 -13.59 -8.06
C PHE A 12 0.33 -14.30 -7.74
N ASN A 13 0.55 -15.52 -8.27
CA ASN A 13 1.80 -16.25 -8.12
C ASN A 13 2.93 -15.65 -8.97
N ASN A 14 2.63 -15.15 -10.17
CA ASN A 14 3.63 -14.56 -11.05
C ASN A 14 3.04 -13.45 -11.94
N PRO A 15 2.90 -12.21 -11.43
CA PRO A 15 2.28 -11.12 -12.19
C PRO A 15 3.23 -10.45 -13.18
N TYR A 16 4.53 -10.76 -13.09
CA TYR A 16 5.58 -10.05 -13.83
C TYR A 16 5.48 -10.19 -15.35
N PRO A 17 5.18 -11.37 -15.94
CA PRO A 17 4.98 -11.50 -17.38
C PRO A 17 3.83 -10.64 -17.90
N THR A 18 2.71 -10.61 -17.17
CA THR A 18 1.54 -9.78 -17.49
C THR A 18 1.93 -8.29 -17.47
N TYR A 19 2.57 -7.83 -16.41
CA TYR A 19 3.02 -6.44 -16.33
C TYR A 19 4.08 -6.09 -17.38
N HIS A 20 4.95 -7.02 -17.74
CA HIS A 20 5.93 -6.82 -18.81
C HIS A 20 5.21 -6.60 -20.15
N SER A 21 4.28 -7.48 -20.52
CA SER A 21 3.50 -7.33 -21.76
C SER A 21 2.73 -6.01 -21.81
N LEU A 22 2.09 -5.62 -20.70
CA LEU A 22 1.32 -4.37 -20.61
C LEU A 22 2.21 -3.13 -20.71
N ARG A 23 3.41 -3.12 -20.11
CA ARG A 23 4.35 -2.00 -20.25
C ARG A 23 4.82 -1.80 -21.70
N GLU A 24 5.02 -2.90 -22.43
CA GLU A 24 5.49 -2.86 -23.82
C GLU A 24 4.38 -2.42 -24.77
N HIS A 25 3.21 -3.04 -24.69
CA HIS A 25 2.18 -2.92 -25.73
C HIS A 25 0.99 -2.01 -25.34
N HIS A 26 0.65 -1.92 -24.05
CA HIS A 26 -0.53 -1.22 -23.56
C HIS A 26 -0.24 -0.43 -22.26
N PRO A 27 0.70 0.53 -22.29
CA PRO A 27 1.23 1.15 -21.08
C PRO A 27 0.22 1.99 -20.31
N VAL A 28 -0.84 2.45 -21.00
CA VAL A 28 -2.03 3.08 -20.43
C VAL A 28 -3.26 2.46 -21.09
N VAL A 29 -4.16 1.91 -20.30
CA VAL A 29 -5.33 1.18 -20.81
C VAL A 29 -6.55 1.38 -19.93
N TRP A 30 -7.72 1.48 -20.55
CA TRP A 30 -8.98 1.50 -19.84
C TRP A 30 -9.43 0.08 -19.53
N ASP A 31 -9.62 -0.21 -18.26
CA ASP A 31 -10.23 -1.45 -17.81
C ASP A 31 -11.73 -1.22 -17.57
N SER A 32 -12.57 -1.87 -18.37
CA SER A 32 -14.03 -1.70 -18.30
C SER A 32 -14.67 -2.32 -17.05
N GLU A 33 -14.04 -3.36 -16.48
CA GLU A 33 -14.56 -4.06 -15.31
C GLU A 33 -14.24 -3.27 -14.04
N LEU A 34 -12.99 -2.81 -13.91
CA LEU A 34 -12.55 -1.93 -12.84
C LEU A 34 -13.04 -0.49 -13.01
N ARG A 35 -13.49 -0.13 -14.22
CA ARG A 35 -13.89 1.23 -14.63
C ARG A 35 -12.80 2.26 -14.34
N ARG A 36 -11.55 1.91 -14.65
CA ARG A 36 -10.36 2.70 -14.31
C ARG A 36 -9.35 2.67 -15.44
N TRP A 37 -8.58 3.75 -15.53
CA TRP A 37 -7.34 3.75 -16.29
C TRP A 37 -6.24 3.06 -15.48
N LEU A 38 -5.56 2.11 -16.11
CA LEU A 38 -4.39 1.44 -15.57
C LEU A 38 -3.13 1.99 -16.24
N VAL A 39 -2.08 2.23 -15.45
CA VAL A 39 -0.82 2.84 -15.89
C VAL A 39 0.34 1.96 -15.45
N PHE A 40 1.22 1.57 -16.37
CA PHE A 40 2.23 0.54 -16.12
C PHE A 40 3.69 1.01 -16.24
N ARG A 41 3.98 2.07 -17.00
CA ARG A 41 5.35 2.58 -17.16
C ARG A 41 5.75 3.46 -15.98
N TYR A 42 7.00 3.32 -15.54
CA TYR A 42 7.52 4.03 -14.37
C TYR A 42 7.33 5.55 -14.48
N ASP A 43 7.73 6.15 -15.61
CA ASP A 43 7.66 7.60 -15.80
C ASP A 43 6.21 8.12 -15.77
N ASP A 44 5.28 7.35 -16.34
CA ASP A 44 3.85 7.70 -16.32
C ASP A 44 3.29 7.60 -14.90
N VAL A 45 3.64 6.55 -14.14
CA VAL A 45 3.23 6.41 -12.74
C VAL A 45 3.79 7.56 -11.89
N VAL A 46 5.07 7.90 -12.05
CA VAL A 46 5.70 9.01 -11.33
C VAL A 46 5.03 10.34 -11.68
N ARG A 47 4.70 10.57 -12.96
CA ARG A 47 3.96 11.78 -13.39
C ARG A 47 2.60 11.87 -12.71
N VAL A 48 1.82 10.79 -12.72
CA VAL A 48 0.51 10.72 -12.07
C VAL A 48 0.62 11.00 -10.56
N LEU A 49 1.59 10.38 -9.89
CA LEU A 49 1.79 10.54 -8.44
C LEU A 49 2.28 11.94 -8.05
N LYS A 50 2.96 12.67 -8.94
CA LYS A 50 3.47 14.03 -8.67
C LYS A 50 2.48 15.13 -9.02
N ASP A 51 1.64 14.93 -10.03
CA ASP A 51 0.61 15.91 -10.43
C ASP A 51 -0.68 15.70 -9.64
N THR A 52 -0.65 16.04 -8.35
CA THR A 52 -1.81 15.93 -7.46
C THR A 52 -2.91 16.95 -7.77
N SER A 53 -2.65 17.93 -8.64
CA SER A 53 -3.65 18.90 -9.08
C SER A 53 -4.59 18.32 -10.14
N THR A 54 -4.05 17.46 -11.01
CA THR A 54 -4.81 16.73 -12.03
C THR A 54 -5.31 15.39 -11.48
N PHE A 55 -4.48 14.66 -10.73
CA PHE A 55 -4.77 13.32 -10.22
C PHE A 55 -5.04 13.36 -8.71
N SER A 56 -6.31 13.59 -8.38
CA SER A 56 -6.79 13.66 -6.99
C SER A 56 -6.66 12.33 -6.24
N SER A 57 -6.29 12.40 -4.96
CA SER A 57 -6.32 11.26 -4.04
C SER A 57 -7.69 11.06 -3.40
N VAL A 58 -8.59 12.05 -3.52
CA VAL A 58 -9.98 11.94 -3.05
C VAL A 58 -10.70 10.93 -3.94
N ARG A 59 -10.91 9.75 -3.40
CA ARG A 59 -11.66 8.69 -4.07
C ARG A 59 -13.11 8.74 -3.63
N SER A 60 -13.98 9.26 -4.49
CA SER A 60 -15.43 9.12 -4.33
C SER A 60 -15.91 7.68 -4.48
N ASP A 61 -15.06 6.78 -4.98
CA ASP A 61 -15.39 5.43 -5.42
C ASP A 61 -14.54 4.32 -4.76
N LEU A 62 -13.94 4.57 -3.58
CA LEU A 62 -13.24 3.52 -2.81
C LEU A 62 -14.10 2.29 -2.48
N VAL A 63 -15.40 2.40 -2.75
CA VAL A 63 -16.31 1.30 -2.93
C VAL A 63 -15.90 0.51 -4.18
N LEU A 64 -15.01 -0.48 -4.05
CA LEU A 64 -15.05 -1.63 -4.97
C LEU A 64 -16.53 -2.02 -5.13
N PRO A 65 -17.02 -2.43 -6.31
CA PRO A 65 -18.42 -2.82 -6.51
C PRO A 65 -18.96 -3.81 -5.46
N VAL A 66 -18.07 -4.60 -4.84
CA VAL A 66 -18.31 -5.48 -3.68
C VAL A 66 -18.77 -4.73 -2.41
N HIS A 67 -18.27 -3.52 -2.15
CA HIS A 67 -18.53 -2.80 -0.89
C HIS A 67 -19.92 -2.15 -0.83
N SER A 68 -20.50 -1.71 -1.95
CA SER A 68 -21.87 -1.14 -1.98
C SER A 68 -22.93 -2.21 -1.77
N GLN A 69 -22.69 -3.43 -2.24
CA GLN A 69 -23.61 -4.55 -2.08
C GLN A 69 -23.63 -5.13 -0.65
N MET A 70 -22.59 -4.85 0.15
CA MET A 70 -22.41 -5.41 1.50
C MET A 70 -22.65 -4.40 2.64
N GLY A 71 -23.16 -3.19 2.36
CA GLY A 71 -23.51 -2.21 3.41
C GLY A 71 -22.32 -1.50 4.07
N PHE A 72 -21.17 -1.41 3.39
CA PHE A 72 -19.95 -0.78 3.90
C PHE A 72 -19.93 0.76 3.80
N ASP A 73 -21.09 1.42 3.66
CA ASP A 73 -21.20 2.88 3.55
C ASP A 73 -20.51 3.61 4.72
N ARG A 74 -20.63 3.05 5.93
CA ARG A 74 -19.96 3.61 7.11
C ARG A 74 -18.46 3.45 7.05
N VAL A 75 -17.94 2.31 6.61
CA VAL A 75 -16.49 2.07 6.50
C VAL A 75 -15.89 2.96 5.42
N SER A 76 -16.56 3.06 4.27
CA SER A 76 -16.16 3.93 3.16
C SER A 76 -16.05 5.40 3.58
N ARG A 77 -17.02 5.87 4.39
CA ARG A 77 -16.97 7.21 4.97
C ARG A 77 -15.76 7.42 5.87
N HIS A 78 -15.39 6.44 6.69
CA HIS A 78 -14.22 6.56 7.58
C HIS A 78 -12.90 6.55 6.81
N ILE A 79 -12.78 5.76 5.74
CA ILE A 79 -11.57 5.76 4.89
C ILE A 79 -11.40 7.12 4.19
N GLY A 80 -12.50 7.78 3.81
CA GLY A 80 -12.46 9.15 3.27
C GLY A 80 -11.87 10.18 4.25
N LEU A 81 -11.87 9.90 5.55
CA LEU A 81 -11.28 10.78 6.57
C LEU A 81 -9.76 10.58 6.74
N TRP A 82 -9.17 9.55 6.13
CA TRP A 82 -7.74 9.26 6.26
C TRP A 82 -6.91 10.23 5.41
N MET A 83 -5.71 10.56 5.89
CA MET A 83 -4.79 11.46 5.18
C MET A 83 -4.56 11.04 3.72
N VAL A 84 -4.38 9.74 3.46
CA VAL A 84 -4.14 9.19 2.11
C VAL A 84 -5.31 9.40 1.12
N SER A 85 -6.50 9.73 1.63
CA SER A 85 -7.73 9.93 0.84
C SER A 85 -8.11 11.40 0.68
N ASN A 86 -7.21 12.34 1.03
CA ASN A 86 -7.45 13.78 1.00
C ASN A 86 -6.40 14.50 0.16
N ASP A 87 -6.74 15.70 -0.33
CA ASP A 87 -5.85 16.58 -1.09
C ASP A 87 -5.70 17.96 -0.42
N GLY A 88 -4.80 18.80 -0.96
CA GLY A 88 -4.72 20.23 -0.63
C GLY A 88 -4.49 20.55 0.85
N SER A 89 -5.28 21.49 1.38
CA SER A 89 -5.15 21.96 2.76
C SER A 89 -5.48 20.88 3.79
N GLU A 90 -6.47 20.02 3.52
CA GLU A 90 -6.84 18.94 4.45
C GLU A 90 -5.75 17.87 4.53
N HIS A 91 -5.18 17.46 3.39
CA HIS A 91 -4.01 16.59 3.38
C HIS A 91 -2.85 17.22 4.16
N SER A 92 -2.56 18.50 3.93
CA SER A 92 -1.47 19.22 4.60
C SER A 92 -1.69 19.32 6.11
N ARG A 93 -2.93 19.58 6.55
CA ARG A 93 -3.33 19.64 7.96
C ARG A 93 -3.18 18.29 8.65
N LEU A 94 -3.58 17.19 7.99
CA LEU A 94 -3.46 15.85 8.56
C LEU A 94 -1.99 15.39 8.60
N ARG A 95 -1.22 15.69 7.55
CA ARG A 95 0.20 15.36 7.44
C ARG A 95 1.04 16.04 8.50
N SER A 96 0.80 17.32 8.77
CA SER A 96 1.58 18.08 9.75
C SER A 96 1.47 17.54 11.18
N ILE A 97 0.38 16.83 11.50
CA ILE A 97 0.19 16.19 12.81
C ILE A 97 1.18 15.03 13.01
N ILE A 98 1.46 14.25 11.96
CA ILE A 98 2.20 12.98 12.08
C ILE A 98 3.63 13.07 11.53
N GLU A 99 3.95 14.00 10.63
CA GLU A 99 5.21 13.99 9.87
C GLU A 99 6.47 14.03 10.76
N ASN A 100 6.42 14.72 11.90
CA ASN A 100 7.53 14.80 12.84
C ASN A 100 7.86 13.44 13.51
N ARG A 101 6.86 12.55 13.65
CA ARG A 101 7.04 11.17 14.15
C ARG A 101 7.87 10.33 13.18
N PHE A 102 7.80 10.64 11.89
CA PHE A 102 8.54 9.97 10.83
C PHE A 102 9.78 10.74 10.37
N SER A 103 10.21 11.77 11.11
CA SER A 103 11.42 12.52 10.76
C SER A 103 12.67 11.63 10.80
N PRO A 104 13.71 11.93 9.99
CA PRO A 104 14.96 11.16 10.01
C PRO A 104 15.58 11.07 11.41
N GLN A 105 15.43 12.11 12.24
CA GLN A 105 15.92 12.11 13.62
C GLN A 105 15.14 11.15 14.51
N THR A 106 13.80 11.14 14.42
CA THR A 106 12.96 10.20 15.17
C THR A 106 13.24 8.76 14.76
N VAL A 107 13.33 8.49 13.46
CA VAL A 107 13.66 7.15 12.93
C VAL A 107 15.03 6.68 13.42
N ARG A 108 16.05 7.55 13.45
CA ARG A 108 17.38 7.19 14.01
C ARG A 108 17.32 6.84 15.50
N LYS A 109 16.46 7.48 16.28
CA LYS A 109 16.31 7.20 17.72
C LYS A 109 15.68 5.84 18.00
N ILE A 110 14.75 5.40 17.16
CA ILE A 110 14.08 4.10 17.31
C ILE A 110 14.85 2.94 16.70
N LEU A 111 15.75 3.21 15.74
CA LEU A 111 16.50 2.18 15.03
C LEU A 111 17.17 1.13 15.96
N PRO A 112 17.84 1.51 17.07
CA PRO A 112 18.41 0.52 17.99
C PRO A 112 17.38 -0.47 18.56
N ARG A 113 16.16 -0.01 18.86
CA ARG A 113 15.05 -0.87 19.33
C ARG A 113 14.52 -1.77 18.23
N ILE A 114 14.41 -1.26 17.00
CA ILE A 114 14.03 -2.06 15.83
C ILE A 114 15.04 -3.21 15.63
N GLU A 115 16.33 -2.89 15.69
CA GLU A 115 17.39 -3.89 15.56
C GLU A 115 17.39 -4.91 16.71
N GLU A 116 17.12 -4.47 17.94
CA GLU A 116 16.97 -5.37 19.09
C GLU A 116 15.82 -6.36 18.87
N ARG A 117 14.65 -5.87 18.44
CA ARG A 117 13.49 -6.72 18.12
C ARG A 117 13.78 -7.69 16.99
N ALA A 118 14.40 -7.21 15.92
CA ALA A 118 14.83 -8.04 14.79
C ALA A 118 15.80 -9.14 15.25
N ARG A 119 16.83 -8.81 16.03
CA ARG A 119 17.78 -9.79 16.60
C ARG A 119 17.10 -10.79 17.53
N GLY A 120 16.12 -10.34 18.33
CA GLY A 120 15.33 -11.21 19.20
C GLY A 120 14.52 -12.25 18.44
N LEU A 121 13.76 -11.80 17.43
CA LEU A 121 13.00 -12.69 16.53
C LEU A 121 13.93 -13.63 15.75
N GLN A 122 15.04 -13.11 15.23
CA GLN A 122 16.07 -13.89 14.55
C GLN A 122 16.62 -15.00 15.45
N LYS A 123 16.97 -14.70 16.70
CA LYS A 123 17.46 -15.70 17.65
C LYS A 123 16.42 -16.80 17.90
N SER A 124 15.14 -16.43 18.01
CA SER A 124 14.03 -17.37 18.20
C SER A 124 13.92 -18.38 17.05
N ILE A 125 13.98 -17.91 15.80
CA ILE A 125 13.87 -18.79 14.62
C ILE A 125 15.11 -19.66 14.42
N LEU A 126 16.31 -19.14 14.72
CA LEU A 126 17.58 -19.86 14.53
C LEU A 126 17.76 -21.03 15.52
N LEU A 127 17.01 -21.06 16.62
CA LEU A 127 17.01 -22.16 17.59
C LEU A 127 16.14 -23.34 17.15
N LYS A 128 15.39 -23.21 16.04
CA LYS A 128 14.47 -24.23 15.54
C LYS A 128 15.07 -24.98 14.37
N VAL A 129 14.73 -26.28 14.27
CA VAL A 129 15.04 -27.11 13.09
C VAL A 129 14.21 -26.67 11.87
N CYS A 130 12.99 -26.21 12.11
CA CYS A 130 12.09 -25.66 11.10
C CYS A 130 11.33 -24.47 11.70
N ALA A 131 11.22 -23.37 10.97
CA ALA A 131 10.51 -22.17 11.38
C ALA A 131 9.73 -21.59 10.19
N ASP A 132 8.54 -21.07 10.45
CA ASP A 132 7.79 -20.28 9.47
C ASP A 132 8.27 -18.82 9.52
N PHE A 133 9.07 -18.42 8.52
CA PHE A 133 9.63 -17.08 8.46
C PHE A 133 8.58 -15.96 8.36
N VAL A 134 7.39 -16.26 7.82
CA VAL A 134 6.31 -15.28 7.74
C VAL A 134 5.67 -15.11 9.11
N ALA A 135 5.15 -16.19 9.68
CA ALA A 135 4.42 -16.16 10.94
C ALA A 135 5.31 -15.75 12.13
N GLU A 136 6.59 -16.13 12.11
CA GLU A 136 7.48 -15.99 13.26
C GLU A 136 8.46 -14.81 13.17
N TYR A 137 8.59 -14.18 11.99
CA TYR A 137 9.50 -13.04 11.81
C TYR A 137 8.83 -11.89 11.06
N SER A 138 8.47 -12.10 9.79
CA SER A 138 8.05 -11.02 8.89
C SER A 138 6.73 -10.37 9.31
N PHE A 139 5.80 -11.14 9.88
CA PHE A 139 4.55 -10.63 10.41
C PHE A 139 4.76 -9.90 11.74
N LEU A 140 5.60 -10.45 12.62
CA LEU A 140 5.78 -9.94 13.98
C LEU A 140 6.60 -8.65 14.03
N LEU A 141 7.67 -8.54 13.22
CA LEU A 141 8.59 -7.40 13.30
C LEU A 141 7.86 -6.07 13.02
N PRO A 142 7.13 -5.87 11.91
CA PRO A 142 6.41 -4.61 11.66
C PRO A 142 5.35 -4.32 12.72
N ALA A 143 4.63 -5.35 13.21
CA ALA A 143 3.61 -5.21 14.25
C ALA A 143 4.20 -4.73 15.58
N GLN A 144 5.42 -5.13 15.92
CA GLN A 144 6.13 -4.64 17.11
C GLN A 144 6.78 -3.26 16.88
N VAL A 145 7.21 -2.96 15.66
CA VAL A 145 7.85 -1.67 15.34
C VAL A 145 6.83 -0.55 15.33
N ILE A 146 5.61 -0.77 14.83
CA ILE A 146 4.59 0.28 14.81
C ILE A 146 4.23 0.77 16.22
N THR A 147 4.30 -0.10 17.24
CA THR A 147 4.07 0.30 18.64
C THR A 147 5.17 1.20 19.23
N GLU A 148 6.32 1.31 18.56
CA GLU A 148 7.39 2.27 18.93
C GLU A 148 7.20 3.64 18.28
N LEU A 149 6.33 3.73 17.26
CA LEU A 149 6.08 4.93 16.46
C LEU A 149 4.79 5.67 16.86
N LEU A 150 3.82 4.95 17.43
CA LEU A 150 2.55 5.46 17.97
C LEU A 150 2.74 6.00 19.39
#